data_AF-A0A3D0W4K7-F1
#
_entry.id   AF-A0A3D0W4K7-F1
#
_cell.length_a   1.000
_cell.length_b   1.000
_cell.length_c   1.000
_cell.angle_alpha   90.00
_cell.angle_beta   90.00
_cell.angle_gamma   90.00
#
_symmetry.space_group_name_H-M   'P 1'
#
loop_
_entity.id
_entity.type
_entity.pdbx_description
1 polymer ?
#
loop_
_entity_poly.entity_id
_entity_poly.type
_entity_poly.pdbx_seq_one_letter_code
_entity_poly.pdbx_strand_id
1 'polypeptide(L)' 'MKKFLERTATEFGGRDGEVKDTQSRYSVKLSKPLEMGGVDPKGTNPEELFSIGYSSCFASSLEYLLVANKVSY' A
#
# COMPACT_ATOMS: atom_id res chain seq x y z
N MET A 1 -25.08 4.04 -0.60
CA MET A 1 -23.92 4.17 -1.52
C MET A 1 -23.64 2.83 -2.17
N LYS A 2 -23.32 2.80 -3.48
CA LYS A 2 -22.94 1.57 -4.19
C LYS A 2 -21.44 1.33 -4.04
N LYS A 3 -21.03 0.12 -3.67
CA LYS A 3 -19.63 -0.30 -3.63
C LYS A 3 -19.10 -0.47 -5.07
N PHE A 4 -18.07 0.29 -5.43
CA PHE A 4 -17.47 0.25 -6.78
C PHE A 4 -16.22 -0.63 -6.85
N LEU A 5 -15.47 -0.76 -5.75
CA LEU A 5 -14.31 -1.62 -5.61
C LEU A 5 -14.17 -2.08 -4.15
N GLU A 6 -13.73 -3.31 -3.95
CA GLU A 6 -13.35 -3.87 -2.65
C GLU A 6 -12.16 -4.82 -2.84
N ARG A 7 -11.29 -4.88 -1.83
CA ARG A 7 -10.14 -5.78 -1.74
C ARG A 7 -10.07 -6.33 -0.33
N THR A 8 -9.66 -7.58 -0.21
CA THR A 8 -9.45 -8.25 1.08
C THR A 8 -8.09 -8.91 1.03
N ALA A 9 -7.31 -8.75 2.10
CA ALA A 9 -6.01 -9.40 2.24
C ALA A 9 -5.89 -10.05 3.62
N THR A 10 -5.11 -11.13 3.70
CA THR A 10 -4.79 -11.84 4.93
C THR A 10 -3.29 -11.81 5.14
N GLU A 11 -2.89 -11.52 6.38
CA GLU A 11 -1.50 -11.46 6.83
C GLU A 11 -1.15 -12.74 7.60
N PHE A 12 0.09 -13.22 7.40
CA PHE A 12 0.65 -14.37 8.12
C PHE A 12 2.10 -14.07 8.57
N GLY A 13 2.40 -14.15 9.87
CA GLY A 13 3.77 -14.06 10.42
C GLY A 13 4.23 -12.68 10.91
N GLY A 14 3.35 -11.69 10.97
CA GLY A 14 3.60 -10.32 11.41
C GLY A 14 4.55 -9.55 10.50
N ARG A 15 5.44 -8.75 11.11
CA ARG A 15 6.38 -7.87 10.40
C ARG A 15 7.47 -8.62 9.62
N ASP A 16 7.65 -9.91 9.86
CA ASP A 16 8.60 -10.79 9.14
C ASP A 16 7.84 -11.89 8.36
N GLY A 17 6.63 -11.53 7.89
CA GLY A 17 5.64 -12.43 7.33
C GLY A 17 5.34 -12.23 5.84
N GLU A 18 4.09 -12.51 5.48
CA GLU A 18 3.55 -12.34 4.13
C GLU A 18 2.10 -11.88 4.16
N VAL A 19 1.75 -10.92 3.31
CA VAL A 19 0.37 -10.47 3.09
C VAL A 19 -0.09 -10.95 1.72
N LYS A 20 -1.25 -11.61 1.67
CA LYS A 20 -1.85 -12.16 0.45
C LYS A 20 -3.21 -11.53 0.22
N ASP A 21 -3.44 -10.98 -0.97
CA ASP A 21 -4.77 -10.58 -1.40
C ASP A 21 -5.60 -11.85 -1.67
N THR A 22 -6.82 -11.92 -1.13
CA THR A 22 -7.67 -13.12 -1.22
C THR A 22 -8.48 -13.20 -2.51
N GLN A 23 -8.46 -12.13 -3.30
CA GLN A 23 -9.23 -11.99 -4.54
C GLN A 23 -8.35 -11.99 -5.79
N SER A 24 -7.02 -12.01 -5.63
CA SER A 24 -6.03 -11.99 -6.69
C SER A 24 -4.85 -12.89 -6.36
N ARG A 25 -3.87 -13.00 -7.27
CA ARG A 25 -2.62 -13.75 -7.03
C ARG A 25 -1.53 -12.88 -6.39
N TYR A 26 -1.88 -11.69 -5.91
CA TYR A 26 -0.91 -10.74 -5.38
C TYR A 26 -0.49 -11.13 -3.96
N SER A 27 0.82 -11.16 -3.73
CA SER A 27 1.43 -11.49 -2.45
C SER A 27 2.66 -10.61 -2.21
N VAL A 28 2.85 -10.20 -0.96
CA VAL A 28 3.94 -9.31 -0.55
C VAL A 28 4.63 -9.90 0.67
N LYS A 29 5.96 -10.09 0.57
CA LYS A 29 6.79 -10.45 1.72
C LYS A 29 7.07 -9.22 2.57
N LEU A 30 6.86 -9.36 3.88
CA LEU A 30 7.18 -8.34 4.86
C LEU A 30 8.51 -8.66 5.54
N SER A 31 9.27 -7.63 5.85
CA SER A 31 10.47 -7.73 6.69
C SER A 31 10.51 -6.58 7.66
N LYS A 32 10.92 -6.87 8.89
CA LYS A 32 11.07 -5.85 9.91
C LYS A 32 12.23 -4.91 9.49
N PRO A 33 12.04 -3.59 9.54
CA PRO A 33 13.10 -2.63 9.27
C PRO A 33 14.28 -2.79 10.23
N LEU A 34 15.48 -2.42 9.79
CA LEU A 34 16.70 -2.47 10.61
C LEU A 34 16.57 -1.60 11.87
N GLU A 35 15.90 -0.45 11.74
CA GLU A 35 15.63 0.51 12.81
C GLU A 35 14.74 -0.07 13.92
N MET A 36 14.01 -1.14 13.62
CA MET A 36 13.19 -1.90 14.56
C MET A 36 13.84 -3.23 14.99
N GLY A 37 15.13 -3.42 14.72
CA GLY A 37 15.87 -4.64 15.06
C GLY A 37 15.66 -5.80 14.07
N GLY A 38 15.26 -5.50 12.84
CA GLY A 38 15.25 -6.49 11.75
C GLY A 38 16.66 -6.93 11.35
N VAL A 39 16.78 -8.14 10.80
CA VAL A 39 18.07 -8.74 10.44
C VAL A 39 18.25 -8.97 8.93
N ASP A 40 17.15 -9.02 8.17
CA ASP A 40 17.17 -9.25 6.71
C ASP A 40 16.03 -8.45 6.03
N PRO A 41 16.22 -7.16 5.71
CA PRO A 41 15.16 -6.28 5.20
C PRO A 41 14.92 -6.48 3.68
N LYS A 42 14.77 -7.74 3.24
CA LYS A 42 14.55 -8.06 1.81
C LYS A 42 13.10 -7.89 1.37
N GLY A 43 12.15 -7.98 2.30
CA GLY A 43 10.75 -7.64 2.10
C GLY A 43 10.49 -6.16 2.37
N THR A 44 9.31 -5.68 1.96
CA THR A 44 8.83 -4.34 2.32
C THR A 44 8.28 -4.35 3.75
N ASN A 45 7.74 -3.22 4.24
CA ASN A 45 7.12 -3.12 5.54
C ASN A 45 5.78 -2.36 5.47
N PRO A 46 4.91 -2.48 6.49
CA PRO A 46 3.62 -1.79 6.50
C PRO A 46 3.72 -0.27 6.34
N GLU A 47 4.77 0.37 6.85
CA GLU A 47 4.97 1.82 6.77
C GLU A 47 5.25 2.28 5.35
N GLU A 48 6.10 1.55 4.61
CA GLU A 48 6.32 1.75 3.17
C GLU A 48 5.04 1.55 2.37
N LEU A 49 4.31 0.45 2.62
CA LEU A 49 3.05 0.15 1.93
C LEU A 49 2.00 1.24 2.15
N PHE A 50 1.89 1.76 3.37
CA PHE A 50 1.01 2.88 3.67
C PHE A 50 1.48 4.16 2.98
N SER A 51 2.78 4.46 3.04
CA SER A 51 3.36 5.65 2.42
C SER A 51 3.07 5.72 0.93
N ILE A 52 3.40 4.65 0.18
CA ILE A 52 3.19 4.59 -1.28
C ILE A 52 1.69 4.58 -1.64
N GLY A 53 0.86 3.89 -0.85
CA GLY A 53 -0.58 3.81 -1.09
C GLY A 53 -1.25 5.16 -0.87
N TYR A 54 -0.93 5.82 0.23
CA TYR A 54 -1.48 7.13 0.56
C TYR A 54 -1.00 8.20 -0.42
N SER A 55 0.30 8.28 -0.70
CA SER A 55 0.85 9.29 -1.61
C SER A 55 0.24 9.20 -3.01
N SER A 56 0.08 7.97 -3.53
CA SER A 56 -0.51 7.73 -4.85
C SER A 56 -2.00 8.10 -4.88
N CYS A 57 -2.75 7.75 -3.82
CA CYS A 57 -4.17 8.09 -3.70
C CYS A 57 -4.39 9.61 -3.59
N PHE A 58 -3.57 10.29 -2.81
CA PHE A 58 -3.62 11.73 -2.65
C PHE A 58 -3.27 12.46 -3.95
N ALA A 59 -2.19 12.05 -4.63
CA ALA A 59 -1.79 12.61 -5.92
C ALA A 59 -2.91 12.47 -6.96
N SER A 60 -3.50 11.28 -7.10
CA SER A 60 -4.63 11.07 -8.02
C SER A 60 -5.84 11.96 -7.69
N SER A 61 -6.13 12.15 -6.41
CA SER A 61 -7.21 13.05 -5.97
C SER A 61 -6.90 14.52 -6.31
N LEU A 62 -5.64 14.93 -6.16
CA LEU A 62 -5.17 16.26 -6.52
C LEU A 62 -5.24 16.50 -8.03
N GLU A 63 -4.75 15.56 -8.84
CA GLU A 63 -4.84 15.60 -10.31
C GLU A 63 -6.29 15.75 -10.78
N TYR A 64 -7.21 15.00 -10.17
CA TYR A 64 -8.64 15.14 -10.46
C TYR A 64 -9.14 16.56 -10.24
N LEU A 65 -8.76 17.20 -9.13
CA LEU A 65 -9.17 18.58 -8.83
C LEU A 65 -8.52 19.59 -9.78
N LEU A 66 -7.25 19.43 -10.12
CA LEU A 66 -6.54 20.31 -11.04
C LEU A 66 -7.20 20.31 -12.43
N VAL A 67 -7.53 19.12 -12.94
CA VAL A 67 -8.26 18.95 -14.21
C VAL A 67 -9.65 19.57 -14.13
N ALA A 68 -10.41 19.28 -13.06
CA ALA A 68 -11.77 19.81 -12.88
C ALA A 68 -11.80 21.36 -12.84
N ASN A 69 -10.74 21.97 -12.31
CA ASN A 69 -10.60 23.43 -12.21
C ASN A 69 -9.76 24.05 -13.34
N LYS A 70 -9.40 23.27 -14.37
CA LYS A 70 -8.62 23.71 -15.54
C LYS A 70 -7.31 24.41 -15.15
N VAL A 71 -6.66 23.95 -14.07
CA VAL A 71 -5.35 24.43 -13.66
C VAL A 71 -4.29 23.71 -14.49
N SER A 72 -3.39 24.48 -15.12
CA SER A 72 -2.23 23.94 -15.82
C SER A 72 -1.12 23.63 -14.82
N TYR A 73 -0.54 22.44 -14.89
CA TYR A 73 0.56 21.99 -14.04
C TYR A 73 1.51 21.08 -14.81
#